data_AF-A0A285J321-F1
#
_entry.id   AF-A0A285J321-F1
#
_cell.length_a   1.000
_cell.length_b   1.000
_cell.length_c   1.000
_cell.angle_alpha   90.00
_cell.angle_beta   90.00
_cell.angle_gamma   90.00
#
_symmetry.space_group_name_H-M   'P 1'
#
loop_
_entity.id
_entity.type
_entity.pdbx_description
1 polymer ?
#
loop_
_entity_poly.entity_id
_entity_poly.type
_entity_poly.pdbx_seq_one_letter_code
_entity_poly.pdbx_strand_id
1 'polypeptide(L)'
;MGVVSLGIDPTYGLPVYQVEDQRYDLLGQWLTADLDRFFLVTLDALAMADDVARGEPPFEEWSSENYAVSFTPSALVITNLRVPGAEGEFPADVARAAIEEYWRFLVSQPERPAVRQYRPDLLKWQADLLRWEEKWGRTHPYRGRLF
;
A
#
# COMPACT_ATOMS: atom_id res chain seq x y z
N MET A 1 15.95 6.86 6.18
CA MET A 1 15.78 6.94 4.71
C MET A 1 15.04 5.69 4.30
N GLY A 2 14.02 5.82 3.47
CA GLY A 2 13.27 4.69 2.92
C GLY A 2 14.12 3.83 2.00
N VAL A 3 13.72 2.56 1.83
CA VAL A 3 14.38 1.64 0.88
C VAL A 3 13.87 1.83 -0.56
N VAL A 4 12.76 2.55 -0.72
CA VAL A 4 12.17 2.93 -2.01
C VAL A 4 11.98 4.44 -2.03
N SER A 5 12.54 5.11 -3.03
CA SER A 5 12.27 6.52 -3.30
C SER A 5 11.07 6.65 -4.23
N LEU A 6 10.15 7.56 -3.93
CA LEU A 6 8.87 7.68 -4.62
C LEU A 6 8.76 9.01 -5.38
N GLY A 7 8.09 8.97 -6.52
CA GLY A 7 7.82 10.15 -7.34
C GLY A 7 6.57 9.98 -8.19
N ILE A 8 6.24 11.03 -8.93
CA ILE A 8 5.16 11.01 -9.91
C ILE A 8 5.77 11.13 -11.30
N ASP A 9 5.39 10.21 -12.19
CA ASP A 9 5.69 10.35 -13.62
C ASP A 9 5.01 11.61 -14.16
N PRO A 10 5.73 12.57 -14.75
CA PRO A 10 5.15 13.84 -15.18
C PRO A 10 4.21 13.71 -16.40
N THR A 11 4.27 12.60 -17.13
CA THR A 11 3.50 12.38 -18.36
C THR A 11 2.12 11.80 -18.05
N TYR A 12 2.06 10.77 -17.20
CA TYR A 12 0.85 10.02 -16.88
C TYR A 12 0.32 10.35 -15.47
N GLY A 13 1.16 11.00 -14.65
CA GLY A 13 0.88 11.31 -13.25
C GLY A 13 0.69 10.05 -12.40
N LEU A 14 1.37 8.96 -12.76
CA LEU A 14 1.35 7.69 -12.04
C LEU A 14 2.50 7.64 -11.02
N PRO A 15 2.31 6.94 -9.88
CA PRO A 15 3.41 6.62 -8.98
C PRO A 15 4.55 5.92 -9.72
N VAL A 16 5.77 6.39 -9.48
CA VAL A 16 7.00 5.74 -9.92
C VAL A 16 7.92 5.58 -8.73
N TYR A 17 8.84 4.61 -8.84
CA TYR A 17 9.78 4.32 -7.78
C TYR A 17 11.22 4.27 -8.31
N GLN A 18 12.17 4.46 -7.40
CA GLN A 18 13.58 4.20 -7.59
C GLN A 18 14.12 3.47 -6.36
N VAL A 19 15.02 2.52 -6.57
CA VAL A 19 15.74 1.81 -5.50
C VAL A 19 17.24 1.97 -5.70
N GLU A 20 17.98 2.19 -4.61
CA GLU A 20 19.44 2.16 -4.64
C GLU A 20 19.96 0.73 -4.54
N ASP A 21 19.25 -0.12 -3.79
CA ASP A 21 19.55 -1.54 -3.63
C ASP A 21 18.51 -2.37 -4.39
N GLN A 22 18.98 -3.09 -5.41
CA GLN A 22 18.15 -3.89 -6.31
C GLN A 22 17.37 -4.99 -5.61
N ARG A 23 17.75 -5.39 -4.39
CA ARG A 23 16.96 -6.34 -3.60
C ARG A 23 15.55 -5.83 -3.33
N TYR A 24 15.35 -4.51 -3.26
CA TYR A 24 14.03 -3.91 -3.03
C TYR A 24 13.25 -3.58 -4.31
N ASP A 25 13.77 -3.97 -5.49
CA ASP A 25 13.12 -3.63 -6.76
C ASP A 25 11.69 -4.18 -6.83
N LEU A 26 11.49 -5.47 -6.50
CA LEU A 26 10.15 -6.08 -6.51
C LEU A 26 9.19 -5.45 -5.49
N LEU A 27 9.70 -4.97 -4.35
CA LEU A 27 8.89 -4.22 -3.38
C LEU A 27 8.41 -2.90 -3.99
N GLY A 28 9.29 -2.15 -4.67
CA GLY A 28 8.92 -0.93 -5.40
C GLY A 28 7.93 -1.19 -6.54
N GLN A 29 8.11 -2.27 -7.29
CA GLN A 29 7.17 -2.70 -8.33
C GLN A 29 5.78 -2.96 -7.75
N TRP A 30 5.69 -3.75 -6.68
CA TRP A 30 4.41 -4.07 -6.06
C TRP A 30 3.70 -2.81 -5.53
N LEU A 31 4.42 -1.92 -4.83
CA LEU A 31 3.85 -0.65 -4.34
C LEU A 31 3.26 0.19 -5.48
N THR A 32 4.01 0.36 -6.58
CA THR A 32 3.57 1.26 -7.67
C THR A 32 2.58 0.61 -8.63
N ALA A 33 2.59 -0.71 -8.79
CA ALA A 33 1.74 -1.42 -9.74
C ALA A 33 0.46 -1.98 -9.12
N ASP A 34 0.51 -2.48 -7.88
CA ASP A 34 -0.62 -3.16 -7.24
C ASP A 34 -1.41 -2.21 -6.34
N LEU A 35 -0.72 -1.43 -5.50
CA LEU A 35 -1.37 -0.38 -4.71
C LEU A 35 -1.70 0.81 -5.61
N ASP A 36 -0.83 1.18 -6.56
CA ASP A 36 -1.00 2.30 -7.50
C ASP A 36 -1.50 3.54 -6.71
N ARG A 37 -2.58 4.19 -7.15
CA ARG A 37 -3.24 5.33 -6.52
C ARG A 37 -4.48 4.92 -5.74
N PHE A 38 -4.65 3.62 -5.46
CA PHE A 38 -5.81 3.09 -4.78
C PHE A 38 -5.62 3.18 -3.27
N PHE A 39 -6.18 4.22 -2.65
CA PHE A 39 -6.13 4.40 -1.20
C PHE A 39 -6.68 3.19 -0.45
N LEU A 40 -7.80 2.60 -0.90
CA LEU A 40 -8.39 1.41 -0.27
C LEU A 40 -7.40 0.23 -0.23
N VAL A 41 -6.71 -0.04 -1.33
CA VAL A 41 -5.73 -1.14 -1.41
C VAL A 41 -4.52 -0.86 -0.52
N THR A 42 -4.08 0.41 -0.45
CA THR A 42 -3.00 0.81 0.46
C THR A 42 -3.44 0.70 1.93
N LEU A 43 -4.70 1.00 2.25
CA LEU A 43 -5.27 0.82 3.58
C LEU A 43 -5.34 -0.66 3.96
N ASP A 44 -5.73 -1.53 3.03
CA ASP A 44 -5.70 -2.99 3.25
C ASP A 44 -4.26 -3.43 3.59
N ALA A 45 -3.26 -3.02 2.81
CA ALA A 45 -1.85 -3.34 3.06
C ALA A 45 -1.34 -2.85 4.43
N LEU A 46 -1.69 -1.62 4.81
CA LEU A 46 -1.35 -1.06 6.12
C LEU A 46 -1.99 -1.87 7.24
N ALA A 47 -3.27 -2.18 7.14
CA ALA A 47 -3.99 -2.89 8.17
C ALA A 47 -3.50 -4.33 8.32
N MET A 48 -3.22 -5.04 7.22
CA MET A 48 -2.62 -6.38 7.26
C MET A 48 -1.23 -6.36 7.90
N ALA A 49 -0.39 -5.39 7.54
CA ALA A 49 0.94 -5.24 8.15
C ALA A 49 0.87 -4.96 9.66
N ASP A 50 -0.15 -4.22 10.12
CA ASP A 50 -0.36 -3.99 11.55
C ASP A 50 -0.94 -5.21 12.28
N ASP A 51 -1.85 -5.96 11.67
CA ASP A 51 -2.40 -7.20 12.22
C ASP A 51 -1.27 -8.21 12.48
N VAL A 52 -0.42 -8.49 11.48
CA VAL A 52 0.70 -9.43 11.65
C VAL A 52 1.77 -8.95 12.63
N ALA A 53 1.99 -7.63 12.71
CA ALA A 53 2.91 -7.05 13.70
C ALA A 53 2.40 -7.22 15.14
N ARG A 54 1.09 -7.36 15.34
CA ARG A 54 0.47 -7.66 16.64
C ARG A 54 0.37 -9.17 16.91
N GLY A 55 0.85 -10.01 15.99
CA GLY A 55 0.74 -11.46 16.08
C GLY A 55 -0.64 -12.00 15.69
N GLU A 56 -1.46 -11.19 15.03
CA GLU A 56 -2.76 -11.59 14.49
C GLU A 56 -2.61 -12.00 13.01
N PRO A 57 -3.42 -12.94 12.50
CA PRO A 57 -3.46 -13.18 11.07
C PRO A 57 -4.00 -11.94 10.32
N PRO A 58 -3.64 -11.73 9.05
CA PRO A 58 -4.28 -10.73 8.21
C PRO A 58 -5.80 -10.88 8.21
N PHE A 59 -6.53 -9.76 8.24
CA PHE A 59 -7.99 -9.78 8.28
C PHE A 59 -8.64 -10.40 7.02
N GLU A 60 -7.92 -10.44 5.90
CA GLU A 60 -8.26 -11.19 4.68
C GLU A 60 -6.98 -11.66 3.96
N GLU A 61 -7.13 -12.56 2.99
CA GLU A 61 -6.04 -12.92 2.07
C GLU A 61 -5.83 -11.83 1.03
N TRP A 62 -4.57 -11.54 0.68
CA TRP A 62 -4.29 -10.57 -0.39
C TRP A 62 -4.79 -11.11 -1.74
N SER A 63 -5.61 -10.31 -2.43
CA SER A 63 -6.19 -10.67 -3.71
C SER A 63 -5.79 -9.66 -4.78
N SER A 64 -4.95 -10.08 -5.72
CA SER A 64 -4.52 -9.28 -6.88
C SER A 64 -4.35 -10.18 -8.10
N GLU A 65 -4.60 -9.61 -9.30
CA GLU A 65 -4.37 -10.28 -10.58
C GLU A 65 -2.88 -10.39 -10.95
N ASN A 66 -2.03 -9.56 -10.35
CA ASN A 66 -0.64 -9.38 -10.77
C ASN A 66 0.35 -9.89 -9.73
N TYR A 67 -0.03 -9.89 -8.46
CA TYR A 67 0.83 -10.30 -7.37
C TYR A 67 0.12 -11.25 -6.41
N ALA A 68 0.80 -12.31 -6.01
CA ALA A 68 0.47 -13.01 -4.77
C ALA A 68 1.31 -12.38 -3.65
N VAL A 69 0.67 -12.01 -2.55
CA VAL A 69 1.33 -11.34 -1.42
C VAL A 69 0.92 -12.03 -0.13
N SER A 70 1.89 -12.33 0.71
CA SER A 70 1.66 -12.89 2.03
C SER A 70 2.32 -12.03 3.10
N PHE A 71 1.50 -11.55 4.02
CA PHE A 71 1.94 -10.85 5.22
C PHE A 71 2.16 -11.89 6.32
N THR A 72 3.39 -11.95 6.85
CA THR A 72 3.75 -12.81 7.98
C THR A 72 4.39 -11.97 9.09
N PRO A 73 4.49 -12.48 10.32
CA PRO A 73 5.13 -11.74 11.41
C PRO A 73 6.59 -11.36 11.15
N SER A 74 7.31 -12.12 10.32
CA SER A 74 8.73 -11.89 10.01
C SER A 74 8.98 -11.24 8.66
N ALA A 75 8.08 -11.43 7.68
CA ALA A 75 8.29 -10.98 6.32
C ALA A 75 7.01 -10.68 5.54
N LEU A 76 7.15 -9.81 4.54
CA LEU A 76 6.27 -9.70 3.39
C LEU A 76 6.84 -10.54 2.25
N VAL A 77 6.11 -11.56 1.81
CA VAL A 77 6.47 -12.38 0.65
C VAL A 77 5.68 -11.89 -0.55
N ILE A 78 6.35 -11.62 -1.65
CA ILE A 78 5.75 -11.12 -2.90
C ILE A 78 6.16 -12.06 -4.03
N THR A 79 5.18 -12.53 -4.80
CA THR A 79 5.40 -13.21 -6.07
C THR A 79 4.69 -12.45 -7.18
N ASN A 80 5.44 -12.02 -8.20
CA ASN A 80 4.84 -11.44 -9.40
C ASN A 80 4.32 -12.59 -10.30
N LEU A 81 3.01 -12.64 -10.49
CA LEU A 81 2.32 -13.70 -11.23
C LEU A 81 2.50 -13.59 -12.75
N ARG A 82 3.02 -12.47 -13.24
CA ARG A 82 3.26 -12.20 -14.67
C ARG A 82 4.70 -12.47 -15.09
N VAL A 83 5.64 -12.50 -14.15
CA VAL A 83 7.08 -12.66 -14.43
C VAL A 83 7.57 -13.96 -13.77
N PRO A 84 7.88 -15.01 -14.55
CA PRO A 84 8.36 -16.28 -14.00
C PRO A 84 9.60 -16.09 -13.11
N GLY A 85 9.54 -16.63 -11.89
CA GLY A 85 10.64 -16.60 -10.93
C GLY A 85 10.86 -15.26 -10.21
N ALA A 86 10.01 -14.26 -10.44
CA ALA A 86 10.05 -12.99 -9.71
C ALA A 86 9.36 -13.15 -8.35
N GLU A 87 10.13 -13.61 -7.38
CA GLU A 87 9.72 -13.76 -5.99
C GLU A 87 10.71 -13.03 -5.07
N GLY A 88 10.20 -12.44 -3.99
CA GLY A 88 11.01 -11.73 -3.01
C GLY A 88 10.41 -11.82 -1.62
N GLU A 89 11.29 -11.92 -0.63
CA GLU A 89 10.93 -11.90 0.78
C GLU A 89 11.58 -10.68 1.44
N PHE A 90 10.76 -9.84 2.08
CA PHE A 90 11.18 -8.58 2.68
C PHE A 90 10.92 -8.61 4.18
N PRO A 91 11.87 -8.21 5.04
CA PRO A 91 11.61 -8.11 6.47
C PRO A 91 10.34 -7.29 6.77
N ALA A 92 9.50 -7.78 7.69
CA ALA A 92 8.18 -7.20 7.93
C ALA A 92 8.25 -5.72 8.38
N ASP A 93 9.27 -5.36 9.16
CA ASP A 93 9.51 -3.99 9.60
C ASP A 93 9.88 -3.06 8.42
N VAL A 94 10.72 -3.54 7.50
CA VAL A 94 11.09 -2.83 6.28
C VAL A 94 9.89 -2.67 5.35
N ALA A 95 9.13 -3.75 5.11
CA ALA A 95 7.94 -3.73 4.28
C ALA A 95 6.88 -2.78 4.84
N ARG A 96 6.60 -2.85 6.13
CA ARG A 96 5.70 -1.93 6.83
C ARG A 96 6.15 -0.48 6.64
N ALA A 97 7.42 -0.17 6.89
CA ALA A 97 7.94 1.18 6.73
C ALA A 97 7.77 1.70 5.30
N ALA A 98 8.00 0.85 4.29
CA ALA A 98 7.82 1.21 2.88
C ALA A 98 6.33 1.47 2.53
N ILE A 99 5.40 0.66 3.04
CA ILE A 99 3.95 0.87 2.86
C ILE A 99 3.50 2.17 3.53
N GLU A 100 3.99 2.45 4.75
CA GLU A 100 3.70 3.71 5.44
C GLU A 100 4.24 4.93 4.68
N GLU A 101 5.45 4.83 4.11
CA GLU A 101 6.03 5.88 3.27
C GLU A 101 5.23 6.07 1.98
N TYR A 102 4.80 4.98 1.36
CA TYR A 102 3.93 5.00 0.18
C TYR A 102 2.59 5.67 0.48
N TRP A 103 1.98 5.36 1.62
CA TRP A 103 0.76 6.05 2.07
C TRP A 103 0.97 7.56 2.21
N ARG A 104 2.02 7.97 2.93
CA ARG A 104 2.37 9.41 3.10
C ARG A 104 2.58 10.08 1.75
N PHE A 105 3.26 9.41 0.83
CA PHE A 105 3.45 9.89 -0.54
C PHE A 105 2.10 10.09 -1.25
N LEU A 106 1.20 9.11 -1.24
CA LEU A 106 -0.10 9.21 -1.92
C LEU A 106 -0.98 10.34 -1.37
N VAL A 107 -1.08 10.49 -0.05
CA VAL A 107 -1.93 11.55 0.55
C VAL A 107 -1.35 12.96 0.37
N SER A 108 -0.04 13.07 0.11
CA SER A 108 0.61 14.34 -0.20
C SER A 108 0.38 14.81 -1.64
N GLN A 109 -0.12 13.93 -2.52
CA GLN A 109 -0.37 14.30 -3.91
C GLN A 109 -1.63 15.17 -4.03
N PRO A 110 -1.62 16.16 -4.94
CA PRO A 110 -2.81 16.96 -5.20
C PRO A 110 -3.94 16.08 -5.72
N GLU A 111 -5.16 16.31 -5.23
CA GLU A 111 -6.33 15.60 -5.73
C GLU A 111 -6.58 15.94 -7.19
N ARG A 112 -6.84 14.90 -7.99
CA ARG A 112 -7.33 15.08 -9.35
C ARG A 112 -8.83 15.41 -9.31
N PRO A 113 -9.31 16.40 -10.07
CA PRO A 113 -10.73 16.67 -10.19
C PRO A 113 -11.46 15.42 -10.69
N ALA A 114 -12.37 14.90 -9.87
CA ALA A 114 -13.22 13.77 -10.20
C ALA A 114 -14.57 13.93 -9.53
N VAL A 115 -15.65 13.59 -10.24
CA VAL A 115 -17.00 13.56 -9.65
C VAL A 115 -17.07 12.35 -8.71
N ARG A 116 -17.27 12.61 -7.41
CA ARG A 116 -17.37 11.59 -6.37
C ARG A 116 -18.80 11.49 -5.85
N GLN A 117 -19.33 10.27 -5.77
CA GLN A 117 -20.66 10.01 -5.21
C GLN A 117 -20.61 9.77 -3.70
N TYR A 118 -19.58 9.09 -3.21
CA TYR A 118 -19.40 8.78 -1.80
C TYR A 118 -18.59 9.89 -1.11
N ARG A 119 -19.16 10.52 -0.07
CA ARG A 119 -18.58 11.60 0.74
C ARG A 119 -17.79 12.64 -0.08
N PRO A 120 -18.44 13.35 -1.02
CA PRO A 120 -17.78 14.41 -1.81
C PRO A 120 -17.34 15.62 -0.98
N ASP A 121 -17.82 15.72 0.26
CA ASP A 121 -17.47 16.74 1.25
C ASP A 121 -16.08 16.54 1.89
N LEU A 122 -15.48 15.35 1.74
CA LEU A 122 -14.19 15.01 2.33
C LEU A 122 -13.07 14.97 1.28
N LEU A 123 -11.81 15.03 1.73
CA LEU A 123 -10.70 14.62 0.88
C LEU A 123 -10.86 13.14 0.49
N LYS A 124 -10.40 12.77 -0.70
CA LYS A 124 -10.57 11.42 -1.25
C LYS A 124 -10.01 10.36 -0.31
N TRP A 125 -8.82 10.56 0.23
CA TRP A 125 -8.22 9.60 1.16
C TRP A 125 -9.03 9.47 2.46
N GLN A 126 -9.66 10.56 2.94
CA GLN A 126 -10.52 10.54 4.13
C GLN A 126 -11.83 9.79 3.87
N ALA A 127 -12.41 9.99 2.69
CA ALA A 127 -13.58 9.25 2.25
C ALA A 127 -13.26 7.75 2.12
N ASP A 128 -12.13 7.40 1.51
CA ASP A 128 -11.71 5.99 1.38
C ASP A 128 -11.37 5.36 2.73
N LEU A 129 -10.77 6.10 3.67
CA LEU A 129 -10.58 5.65 5.06
C LEU A 129 -11.93 5.32 5.73
N LEU A 130 -12.91 6.23 5.66
CA LEU A 130 -14.23 5.99 6.25
C LEU A 130 -14.90 4.77 5.60
N ARG A 131 -14.83 4.67 4.28
CA ARG A 131 -15.39 3.55 3.53
C ARG A 131 -14.75 2.22 3.91
N TRP A 132 -13.44 2.21 4.14
CA TRP A 132 -12.72 1.05 4.62
C TRP A 132 -13.23 0.61 6.00
N GLU A 133 -13.37 1.55 6.94
CA GLU A 133 -13.85 1.26 8.29
C GLU A 133 -15.32 0.79 8.30
N GLU A 134 -16.16 1.35 7.43
CA GLU A 134 -17.54 0.90 7.23
C GLU A 134 -17.59 -0.53 6.65
N LYS A 135 -16.73 -0.85 5.67
CA LYS A 135 -16.65 -2.19 5.06
C LYS A 135 -16.27 -3.25 6.10
N TRP A 136 -15.28 -2.96 6.92
CA TRP A 136 -14.69 -3.92 7.86
C TRP A 136 -15.28 -3.87 9.27
N GLY A 137 -16.11 -2.88 9.57
CA GLY A 137 -16.72 -2.69 10.89
C GLY A 137 -15.69 -2.43 12.00
N ARG A 138 -14.49 -1.94 11.66
CA ARG A 138 -13.41 -1.67 12.62
C ARG A 138 -12.71 -0.34 12.32
N THR A 139 -12.19 0.30 13.35
CA THR A 139 -11.33 1.48 13.20
C THR A 139 -10.01 1.09 12.56
N HIS A 140 -9.54 1.86 11.58
CA HIS A 140 -8.27 1.57 10.91
C HIS A 140 -7.11 1.74 11.90
N PRO A 141 -6.14 0.80 11.98
CA PRO A 141 -5.07 0.82 12.99
C PRO A 141 -4.16 2.06 12.92
N TYR A 142 -4.08 2.69 11.75
CA TYR A 142 -3.30 3.91 11.58
C TYR A 142 -4.06 5.20 11.88
N ARG A 143 -5.35 5.14 12.25
CA ARG A 143 -6.17 6.33 12.52
C ARG A 143 -5.49 7.20 13.58
N GLY A 144 -5.27 8.48 13.26
CA GLY A 144 -4.55 9.42 14.13
C GLY A 144 -3.04 9.24 14.23
N ARG A 145 -2.44 8.36 13.41
CA ARG A 145 -0.97 8.19 13.28
C ARG A 145 -0.46 8.68 11.93
N LEU A 146 -1.11 8.25 10.84
CA LEU A 146 -0.77 8.62 9.46
C LEU A 146 -1.87 9.44 8.77
N PHE A 147 -2.82 9.95 9.55
CA PHE A 147 -3.99 10.71 9.11
C PHE A 147 -4.24 11.90 10.02
#